data_AF-A0A7W8XBA1-F1
#
_entry.id   AF-A0A7W8XBA1-F1
#
_cell.length_a   1.000
_cell.length_b   1.000
_cell.length_c   1.000
_cell.angle_alpha   90.00
_cell.angle_beta   90.00
_cell.angle_gamma   90.00
#
_symmetry.space_group_name_H-M   'P 1'
#
loop_
_entity.id
_entity.type
_entity.pdbx_description
1 polymer ?
#
loop_
_entity_poly.entity_id
_entity_poly.type
_entity_poly.pdbx_seq_one_letter_code
_entity_poly.pdbx_strand_id
1 'polypeptide(L)' 'MQAATDRLIWDCALIEGWVIVTKDEDFAQHKVFTQAGPAVVWIRWPNTRRHQLLVRFEAVLPTIVAALVRGETLIEVV' A
#
# COMPACT_ATOMS: atom_id res chain seq x y z
N MET A 1 -12.02 15.85 14.37
CA MET A 1 -10.94 15.26 13.54
C MET A 1 -11.55 14.96 12.18
N GLN A 2 -11.19 15.66 11.12
CA GLN A 2 -11.64 15.33 9.76
C GLN A 2 -10.69 14.27 9.22
N ALA A 3 -11.17 13.04 9.06
CA ALA A 3 -10.44 12.00 8.35
C ALA A 3 -10.69 12.17 6.84
N ALA A 4 -9.64 12.02 6.04
CA ALA A 4 -9.81 11.86 4.59
C ALA A 4 -10.57 10.55 4.32
N THR A 5 -11.47 10.55 3.34
CA THR A 5 -12.13 9.31 2.90
C THR A 5 -11.17 8.47 2.07
N ASP A 6 -11.37 7.15 2.02
CA ASP A 6 -10.52 6.26 1.23
C ASP A 6 -10.49 6.65 -0.25
N ARG A 7 -11.63 7.13 -0.76
CA ARG A 7 -11.73 7.70 -2.10
C ARG A 7 -10.81 8.92 -2.29
N LEU A 8 -10.76 9.84 -1.33
CA LEU A 8 -9.89 11.00 -1.43
C LEU A 8 -8.41 10.59 -1.43
N ILE A 9 -8.04 9.61 -0.59
CA ILE A 9 -6.68 9.07 -0.57
C ILE A 9 -6.34 8.40 -1.91
N TRP A 10 -7.27 7.61 -2.45
CA TRP A 10 -7.14 6.94 -3.74
C TRP A 10 -6.95 7.93 -4.89
N ASP A 11 -7.84 8.92 -4.99
CA ASP A 11 -7.81 9.93 -6.05
C ASP A 11 -6.54 10.78 -5.98
N CYS A 12 -6.12 11.16 -4.77
CA CYS A 12 -4.85 11.87 -4.55
C CYS A 12 -3.64 11.04 -5.02
N ALA A 13 -3.58 9.77 -4.61
CA ALA A 13 -2.48 8.89 -5.01
C ALA A 13 -2.46 8.64 -6.52
N LEU A 14 -3.63 8.54 -7.15
CA LEU A 14 -3.73 8.41 -8.60
C LEU A 14 -3.20 9.64 -9.33
N ILE A 15 -3.61 10.85 -8.91
CA ILE A 15 -3.24 12.12 -9.55
C ILE A 15 -1.74 12.36 -9.44
N GLU A 16 -1.17 12.12 -8.26
CA GLU A 16 0.24 12.40 -7.97
C GLU A 16 1.18 11.24 -8.35
N GLY A 17 0.64 10.12 -8.82
CA GLY A 17 1.42 8.92 -9.14
C GLY A 17 2.06 8.27 -7.90
N TRP A 18 1.42 8.40 -6.73
CA TRP A 18 1.90 7.82 -5.48
C TRP A 18 1.49 6.37 -5.29
N VAL A 19 2.21 5.71 -4.39
CA VAL A 19 1.92 4.34 -3.95
C VAL A 19 1.24 4.39 -2.59
N ILE A 20 0.11 3.70 -2.46
CA ILE A 20 -0.60 3.57 -1.19
C ILE A 20 0.01 2.42 -0.41
N VAL A 21 0.62 2.70 0.74
CA VAL A 21 1.09 1.69 1.68
C VAL A 21 0.12 1.59 2.84
N THR A 22 -0.54 0.46 3.02
CA THR A 22 -1.62 0.32 4.01
C THR A 22 -1.70 -1.09 4.61
N LYS A 23 -2.31 -1.19 5.79
CA LYS A 23 -2.75 -2.47 6.39
C LYS A 23 -4.22 -2.77 6.10
N ASP A 24 -4.95 -1.77 5.63
CA ASP A 24 -6.37 -1.86 5.35
C ASP A 24 -6.61 -2.69 4.09
N GLU A 25 -7.49 -3.68 4.19
CA GLU A 25 -7.82 -4.59 3.10
C GLU A 25 -8.66 -3.89 2.03
N ASP A 26 -9.41 -2.84 2.38
CA ASP A 26 -10.35 -2.19 1.47
C ASP A 26 -9.64 -1.59 0.24
N PHE A 27 -8.43 -1.06 0.40
CA PHE A 27 -7.62 -0.56 -0.72
C PHE A 27 -7.11 -1.69 -1.63
N ALA A 28 -6.72 -2.83 -1.05
CA ALA A 28 -6.27 -3.99 -1.83
C ALA A 28 -7.44 -4.58 -2.64
N GLN A 29 -8.60 -4.73 -2.00
CA GLN A 29 -9.82 -5.17 -2.68
C GLN A 29 -10.24 -4.18 -3.77
N HIS A 30 -10.24 -2.88 -3.46
CA HIS A 30 -10.56 -1.86 -4.46
C HIS A 30 -9.63 -1.94 -5.67
N LYS A 31 -8.33 -2.19 -5.46
CA LYS A 31 -7.35 -2.40 -6.54
C LYS A 31 -7.59 -3.67 -7.36
N VAL A 32 -8.07 -4.75 -6.74
CA VAL A 32 -8.45 -5.97 -7.47
C VAL A 32 -9.66 -5.71 -8.37
N PHE A 33 -10.64 -4.92 -7.90
CA PHE A 33 -11.82 -4.57 -8.68
C PHE A 33 -11.58 -3.50 -9.75
N THR A 34 -10.57 -2.63 -9.54
CA THR A 34 -10.21 -1.56 -10.47
C THR A 34 -8.86 -1.84 -11.13
N GLN A 35 -8.90 -2.31 -12.38
CA GLN A 35 -7.67 -2.59 -13.15
C GLN A 35 -6.77 -1.34 -13.33
N ALA A 36 -7.36 -0.14 -13.23
CA ALA A 36 -6.64 1.14 -13.22
C ALA A 36 -6.66 1.76 -11.82
N GLY A 37 -5.55 2.37 -11.40
CA GLY A 37 -5.44 3.00 -10.08
C GLY A 37 -3.99 3.03 -9.58
N PRO A 38 -3.73 3.71 -8.45
CA PRO A 38 -2.41 3.74 -7.82
C PRO A 38 -1.93 2.32 -7.50
N ALA A 39 -0.62 2.17 -7.35
CA ALA A 39 -0.07 0.93 -6.83
C ALA A 39 -0.40 0.84 -5.33
N VAL A 40 -0.74 -0.37 -4.86
CA VAL A 40 -1.08 -0.63 -3.47
C VAL A 40 -0.10 -1.64 -2.89
N VAL A 41 0.52 -1.29 -1.78
CA VAL A 41 1.35 -2.17 -0.96
C VAL A 41 0.56 -2.51 0.29
N TRP A 42 0.12 -3.76 0.39
CA TRP A 42 -0.73 -4.25 1.47
C TRP A 42 0.07 -5.04 2.50
N ILE A 43 0.18 -4.50 3.72
CA ILE A 43 0.96 -5.08 4.81
C ILE A 43 0.07 -5.97 5.66
N ARG A 44 0.24 -7.29 5.53
CA ARG A 44 -0.57 -8.32 6.20
C ARG A 44 0.04 -8.88 7.48
N TRP A 45 0.97 -8.15 8.10
CA TRP A 45 1.48 -8.54 9.41
C TRP A 45 0.43 -8.45 10.51
N PRO A 46 0.48 -9.32 11.54
CA PRO A 46 -0.33 -9.16 12.73
C PRO A 46 0.01 -7.85 13.44
N ASN A 47 -0.83 -7.46 14.41
CA ASN A 47 -0.54 -6.30 15.23
C ASN A 47 0.85 -6.46 15.88
N THR A 48 1.72 -5.49 15.66
CA THR A 48 3.08 -5.52 16.16
C THR A 48 3.44 -4.15 16.71
N ARG A 49 4.45 -4.10 17.58
CA ARG A 49 4.93 -2.83 18.12
C ARG A 49 5.56 -2.02 17.00
N ARG A 50 5.39 -0.70 17.03
CA ARG A 50 5.92 0.23 16.01
C ARG A 50 7.38 -0.05 15.63
N HIS A 51 8.25 -0.31 16.61
CA HIS A 51 9.67 -0.58 16.33
C HIS A 51 9.87 -1.86 15.50
N GLN A 52 9.15 -2.95 15.83
CA GLN A 52 9.20 -4.20 15.07
C GLN A 52 8.62 -4.02 13.67
N LEU A 53 7.54 -3.25 13.54
CA LEU A 53 6.98 -2.91 12.23
C LEU A 53 8.02 -2.21 11.36
N LEU A 54 8.68 -1.18 11.87
CA LEU A 54 9.65 -0.39 11.12
C LEU A 54 10.86 -1.23 10.71
N VAL A 55 11.43 -2.01 11.63
CA VAL A 55 12.57 -2.90 11.33
C VAL A 55 12.22 -3.93 10.26
N ARG A 56 11.04 -4.56 10.36
CA ARG A 56 10.59 -5.52 9.35
C ARG A 56 10.30 -4.84 8.02
N PHE A 57 9.71 -3.65 8.04
CA PHE A 57 9.40 -2.86 6.85
C PHE A 57 10.66 -2.42 6.11
N GLU A 58 11.66 -1.93 6.82
CA GLU A 58 12.96 -1.57 6.26
C GLU A 58 13.61 -2.75 5.54
N ALA A 59 13.55 -3.95 6.13
CA ALA A 59 14.11 -5.16 5.52
C ALA A 59 13.42 -5.58 4.21
N VAL A 60 12.11 -5.34 4.07
CA VAL A 60 11.33 -5.73 2.87
C VAL A 60 11.20 -4.62 1.83
N LEU A 61 11.52 -3.37 2.20
CA LEU A 61 11.38 -2.20 1.33
C LEU A 61 12.09 -2.36 -0.02
N PRO A 62 13.32 -2.91 -0.13
CA PRO A 62 13.98 -3.11 -1.41
C PRO A 62 13.18 -4.02 -2.36
N THR A 63 12.56 -5.07 -1.81
CA THR A 63 11.73 -6.01 -2.58
C THR A 63 10.45 -5.35 -3.09
N ILE A 64 9.82 -4.52 -2.24
CA ILE A 64 8.63 -3.73 -2.62
C ILE A 64 8.98 -2.77 -3.76
N VAL A 65 10.09 -2.04 -3.64
CA VAL A 65 10.55 -1.12 -4.70
C VAL A 65 10.84 -1.88 -6.01
N ALA A 66 11.50 -3.03 -5.93
CA ALA A 66 11.76 -3.84 -7.12
C ALA A 66 10.47 -4.32 -7.80
N ALA A 67 9.43 -4.67 -7.04
CA ALA A 67 8.12 -5.04 -7.58
C ALA A 67 7.42 -3.85 -8.25
N LEU A 68 7.45 -2.68 -7.62
CA LEU A 68 6.90 -1.44 -8.20
C LEU A 68 7.60 -1.08 -9.52
N VAL A 69 8.92 -1.22 -9.59
CA VAL A 69 9.70 -0.97 -10.83
C VAL A 69 9.34 -1.96 -11.94
N ARG A 70 8.97 -3.20 -11.62
CA ARG A 70 8.44 -4.16 -12.60
C ARG A 70 7.03 -3.83 -13.10
N GLY A 71 6.38 -2.82 -12.53
CA GLY A 71 5.01 -2.44 -12.84
C GLY A 71 3.96 -3.24 -12.07
N GLU A 72 4.34 -3.94 -11.01
CA GLU A 72 3.35 -4.57 -10.13
C GLU A 72 2.54 -3.49 -9.41
N THR A 73 1.22 -3.60 -9.51
CA THR A 73 0.31 -2.58 -8.98
C THR A 73 -0.39 -2.99 -7.69
N LEU A 74 -0.26 -4.26 -7.27
CA LEU A 74 -0.73 -4.76 -5.98
C LEU A 74 0.34 -5.68 -5.42
N ILE A 75 0.94 -5.29 -4.31
CA ILE A 75 2.06 -6.01 -3.67
C ILE A 75 1.61 -6.39 -2.26
N GLU A 76 1.52 -7.68 -2.00
CA GLU A 76 1.19 -8.22 -0.68
C GLU A 76 2.47 -8.51 0.10
N VAL A 77 2.54 -8.03 1.34
CA VAL A 77 3.68 -8.24 2.24
C VAL A 77 3.21 -9.02 3.46
N VAL A 78 3.66 -10.27 3.57
CA VAL A 78 3.30 -11.24 4.63
C VAL A 78 4.38 -11.43 5.67
#